data_AF-A0A5H2Q0Z2-F1
#
_entry.id   AF-A0A5H2Q0Z2-F1
#
_cell.length_a   1.000
_cell.length_b   1.000
_cell.length_c   1.000
_cell.angle_alpha   90.00
_cell.angle_beta   90.00
_cell.angle_gamma   90.00
#
_symmetry.space_group_name_H-M   'P 1'
#
loop_
_entity.id
_entity.type
_entity.pdbx_description
1 polymer ?
#
loop_
_entity_poly.entity_id
_entity_poly.type
_entity_poly.pdbx_seq_one_letter_code
_entity_poly.pdbx_strand_id
1 'polypeptide(L)'
;MQGWSHEQVWGFVSYSFEEGFARPVENLMWHVILLVLSGGWHGEIERNSRGVISTIIVEYGLERLLVDVPVDEVEVFRHDLKILKLG
;
A
#
# COMPACT_ATOMS: atom_id res chain seq x y z
N MET A 1 15.27 11.48 -14.15
CA MET A 1 15.11 11.60 -12.68
C MET A 1 16.17 12.48 -12.02
N GLN A 2 17.34 12.74 -12.64
CA GLN A 2 18.33 13.64 -12.03
C GLN A 2 17.80 15.08 -11.93
N GLY A 3 17.82 15.66 -10.72
CA GLY A 3 17.31 17.01 -10.42
C GLY A 3 15.86 17.08 -9.95
N TRP A 4 15.15 15.96 -9.86
CA TRP A 4 13.79 15.93 -9.29
C TRP A 4 13.81 15.95 -7.76
N SER A 5 12.80 16.57 -7.14
CA SER A 5 12.57 16.45 -5.71
C SER A 5 12.05 15.05 -5.35
N HIS A 6 12.17 14.66 -4.07
CA HIS A 6 11.60 13.40 -3.59
C HIS A 6 10.10 13.28 -3.87
N GLU A 7 9.34 14.36 -3.72
CA GLU A 7 7.91 14.39 -4.03
C GLU A 7 7.62 14.18 -5.52
N GLN A 8 8.44 14.74 -6.41
CA GLN A 8 8.29 14.53 -7.85
C GLN A 8 8.59 13.10 -8.27
N VAL A 9 9.64 12.50 -7.70
CA VAL A 9 9.96 11.08 -7.90
C VAL A 9 8.81 10.22 -7.37
N TRP A 10 8.30 10.55 -6.19
CA TRP A 10 7.19 9.84 -5.57
C TRP A 10 5.92 9.89 -6.40
N GLY A 11 5.49 11.08 -6.81
CA GLY A 11 4.30 11.28 -7.62
C GLY A 11 4.41 10.53 -8.95
N PHE A 12 5.58 10.58 -9.59
CA PHE A 12 5.83 9.83 -10.82
C PHE A 12 5.74 8.31 -10.63
N VAL A 13 6.37 7.77 -9.58
CA VAL A 13 6.31 6.33 -9.28
C VAL A 13 4.88 5.93 -8.94
N SER A 14 4.20 6.64 -8.04
CA SER A 14 2.80 6.37 -7.69
C SER A 14 1.89 6.36 -8.92
N TYR A 15 2.00 7.38 -9.78
CA TYR A 15 1.22 7.50 -11.02
C TYR A 15 1.50 6.36 -12.00
N SER A 16 2.76 5.93 -12.11
CA SER A 16 3.16 4.84 -13.02
C SER A 16 2.51 3.49 -12.66
N PHE A 17 2.00 3.34 -11.44
CA PHE A 17 1.36 2.13 -10.94
C PHE A 17 -0.13 2.31 -10.61
N GLU A 18 -0.73 3.48 -10.85
CA GLU A 18 -2.12 3.81 -10.46
C GLU A 18 -3.16 2.86 -11.08
N GLU A 19 -2.89 2.35 -12.28
CA GLU A 19 -3.73 1.35 -12.97
C GLU A 19 -2.94 0.08 -13.33
N GLY A 20 -1.79 -0.13 -12.67
CA GLY A 20 -0.84 -1.20 -13.04
C GLY A 20 -1.22 -2.59 -12.56
N PHE A 21 -2.16 -2.69 -11.61
CA PHE A 21 -2.48 -3.94 -10.92
C PHE A 21 -3.90 -4.40 -11.19
N ALA A 22 -4.06 -5.70 -11.42
CA ALA A 22 -5.35 -6.29 -11.79
C ALA A 22 -6.14 -6.77 -10.57
N ARG A 23 -5.46 -7.17 -9.49
CA ARG A 23 -6.11 -7.74 -8.31
C ARG A 23 -6.17 -6.71 -7.17
N PRO A 24 -7.29 -6.61 -6.44
CA PRO A 24 -7.40 -5.71 -5.29
C PRO A 24 -6.31 -5.90 -4.22
N VAL A 25 -5.81 -7.13 -4.03
CA VAL A 25 -4.71 -7.42 -3.09
C VAL A 25 -3.38 -6.81 -3.53
N GLU A 26 -3.12 -6.71 -4.84
CA GLU A 26 -1.92 -6.07 -5.38
C GLU A 26 -1.98 -4.56 -5.14
N ASN A 27 -3.15 -3.95 -5.34
CA ASN A 27 -3.39 -2.55 -4.98
C ASN A 27 -3.23 -2.30 -3.49
N LEU A 28 -3.71 -3.21 -2.63
CA LEU A 28 -3.49 -3.11 -1.19
C LEU A 28 -1.98 -3.14 -0.85
N MET A 29 -1.25 -4.13 -1.36
CA MET A 29 0.19 -4.26 -1.12
C MET A 29 0.98 -3.05 -1.62
N TRP A 30 0.60 -2.50 -2.78
CA TRP A 30 1.24 -1.31 -3.33
C TRP A 30 1.12 -0.10 -2.38
N HIS A 31 -0.07 0.16 -1.85
CA HIS A 31 -0.25 1.27 -0.93
C HIS A 31 0.44 1.02 0.42
N VAL A 32 0.56 -0.22 0.87
CA VAL A 32 1.38 -0.57 2.04
C VAL A 32 2.86 -0.27 1.78
N ILE A 33 3.39 -0.59 0.60
CA ILE A 33 4.77 -0.25 0.21
C ILE A 33 4.96 1.27 0.19
N LEU A 34 4.03 2.02 -0.42
CA LEU A 34 4.05 3.48 -0.41
C LEU A 34 4.03 4.04 1.02
N LEU A 35 3.23 3.48 1.91
CA LEU A 35 3.22 3.88 3.31
C LEU A 35 4.59 3.66 3.97
N VAL A 36 5.18 2.47 3.83
CA VAL A 36 6.48 2.12 4.43
C VAL A 36 7.59 3.01 3.86
N LEU A 37 7.66 3.16 2.54
CA LEU A 37 8.68 3.96 1.87
C LEU A 37 8.55 5.46 2.17
N SER A 38 7.34 5.94 2.50
CA SER A 38 7.17 7.34 2.90
C SER A 38 7.91 7.67 4.20
N GLY A 39 8.16 6.67 5.06
CA GLY A 39 8.92 6.81 6.31
C GLY A 39 8.42 7.91 7.25
N GLY A 40 7.17 8.38 7.08
CA GLY A 40 6.63 9.54 7.77
C GLY A 40 7.20 10.89 7.34
N TRP A 41 8.05 10.95 6.31
CA TRP A 41 8.68 12.20 5.83
C TRP A 41 7.68 13.12 5.14
N HIS A 42 6.64 12.56 4.54
CA HIS A 42 5.59 13.30 3.83
C HIS A 42 4.22 12.93 4.40
N GLY A 43 3.75 13.72 5.38
CA GLY A 43 2.52 13.42 6.11
C GLY A 43 1.26 13.35 5.24
N GLU A 44 1.22 14.02 4.09
CA GLU A 44 0.11 13.89 3.13
C GLU A 44 0.11 12.53 2.43
N ILE A 45 1.27 12.08 1.95
CA ILE A 45 1.44 10.75 1.34
C ILE A 45 1.08 9.66 2.33
N GLU A 46 1.51 9.79 3.59
CA GLU A 46 1.15 8.86 4.65
C GLU A 46 -0.37 8.81 4.84
N ARG A 47 -1.03 9.97 5.02
CA ARG A 47 -2.48 10.04 5.22
C ARG A 47 -3.25 9.45 4.04
N ASN A 48 -2.86 9.77 2.82
CA ASN A 48 -3.51 9.27 1.61
C ASN A 48 -3.34 7.76 1.51
N SER A 49 -2.13 7.23 1.69
CA SER A 49 -1.85 5.79 1.64
C SER A 49 -2.68 5.04 2.69
N ARG A 50 -2.70 5.52 3.94
CA ARG A 50 -3.52 4.93 5.01
C ARG A 50 -5.02 4.96 4.69
N GLY A 51 -5.50 6.07 4.13
CA GLY A 51 -6.89 6.23 3.71
C GLY A 51 -7.28 5.19 2.66
N VAL A 52 -6.49 5.07 1.60
CA VAL A 52 -6.74 4.11 0.53
C VAL A 52 -6.68 2.67 1.02
N ILE A 53 -5.67 2.31 1.82
CA ILE A 53 -5.58 0.96 2.42
C ILE A 53 -6.85 0.64 3.21
N SER A 54 -7.29 1.56 4.07
CA SER A 54 -8.51 1.39 4.87
C SER A 54 -9.73 1.19 3.98
N THR A 55 -9.89 2.01 2.92
CA THR A 55 -10.99 1.87 1.95
C THR A 55 -10.97 0.49 1.28
N ILE A 56 -9.82 0.02 0.79
CA ILE A 56 -9.70 -1.29 0.16
C ILE A 56 -10.06 -2.42 1.15
N ILE A 57 -9.57 -2.35 2.38
CA ILE A 57 -9.86 -3.36 3.41
C ILE A 57 -11.36 -3.38 3.74
N VAL A 58 -12.00 -2.21 3.87
CA VAL A 58 -13.44 -2.10 4.16
C VAL A 58 -14.29 -2.59 2.98
N GLU A 59 -13.91 -2.26 1.75
CA GLU A 59 -14.67 -2.60 0.55
C GLU A 59 -14.65 -4.11 0.24
N TYR A 60 -13.47 -4.73 0.30
CA TYR A 60 -13.30 -6.13 -0.12
C TYR A 60 -13.30 -7.11 1.06
N GLY A 61 -12.93 -6.66 2.25
CA GLY A 61 -12.67 -7.51 3.42
C GLY A 61 -11.28 -8.14 3.36
N LEU A 62 -10.49 -8.00 4.42
CA LEU A 62 -9.09 -8.47 4.46
C LEU A 62 -8.96 -9.97 4.17
N GLU A 63 -9.82 -10.81 4.76
CA GLU A 63 -9.79 -12.26 4.54
C GLU A 63 -10.03 -12.63 3.07
N ARG A 64 -10.94 -11.92 2.40
CA ARG A 64 -11.27 -12.15 0.99
C ARG A 64 -10.13 -11.71 0.07
N LEU A 65 -9.44 -10.63 0.41
CA LEU A 65 -8.27 -10.16 -0.33
C LEU A 65 -7.12 -11.18 -0.30
N LEU A 66 -7.03 -11.98 0.77
CA LEU A 66 -5.92 -12.90 1.01
C LEU A 66 -6.22 -14.37 0.66
N VAL A 67 -7.41 -14.67 0.13
CA VAL A 67 -7.87 -16.06 -0.07
C VAL A 67 -6.98 -16.88 -1.00
N ASP A 68 -6.38 -16.24 -2.01
CA ASP A 68 -5.52 -16.88 -3.02
C ASP A 68 -4.02 -16.64 -2.76
N VAL A 69 -3.67 -16.05 -1.62
CA VAL A 69 -2.28 -15.81 -1.24
C VAL A 69 -1.76 -17.01 -0.45
N PRO A 70 -0.52 -17.50 -0.71
CA PRO A 70 0.08 -18.58 0.06
C PRO A 70 0.04 -18.30 1.58
N VAL A 71 -0.26 -19.32 2.38
CA VAL A 71 -0.53 -19.17 3.82
C VAL A 71 0.65 -18.55 4.56
N ASP A 72 1.88 -18.93 4.21
CA ASP A 72 3.11 -18.38 4.76
C ASP A 72 3.26 -16.88 4.46
N GLU A 73 2.91 -16.44 3.24
CA GLU A 73 2.88 -15.02 2.88
C GLU A 73 1.76 -14.26 3.61
N VAL A 74 0.59 -14.88 3.78
CA VAL A 74 -0.55 -14.29 4.51
C VAL A 74 -0.19 -14.02 5.97
N GLU A 75 0.47 -14.95 6.63
CA GLU A 75 0.88 -14.80 8.04
C GLU A 75 1.84 -13.63 8.22
N VAL A 76 2.84 -13.53 7.34
CA VAL A 76 3.80 -12.41 7.33
C VAL A 76 3.07 -11.09 7.05
N PHE A 77 2.24 -11.04 6.01
CA PHE A 77 1.56 -9.81 5.64
C PHE A 77 0.59 -9.32 6.73
N ARG A 78 -0.13 -10.23 7.40
CA ARG A 78 -0.97 -9.86 8.56
C ARG A 78 -0.16 -9.32 9.72
N HIS A 79 1.00 -9.92 9.99
CA HIS A 79 1.89 -9.42 11.02
C HIS A 79 2.33 -7.97 10.72
N ASP A 80 2.68 -7.69 9.47
CA ASP A 80 3.08 -6.35 9.03
C ASP A 80 1.93 -5.34 9.12
N LEU A 81 0.72 -5.70 8.68
CA LEU A 81 -0.46 -4.84 8.83
C LEU A 81 -0.76 -4.48 10.30
N LYS A 82 -0.56 -5.42 11.22
CA LYS A 82 -0.71 -5.17 12.66
C LYS A 82 0.33 -4.19 13.18
N ILE A 83 1.60 -4.33 12.77
CA ILE A 83 2.66 -3.36 13.12
C ILE A 83 2.29 -1.95 12.62
N LEU A 84 1.73 -1.87 11.42
CA LEU A 84 1.30 -0.62 10.79
C LEU A 84 -0.03 -0.07 11.33
N LYS A 85 -0.72 -0.82 12.19
CA LYS A 85 -2.05 -0.52 12.78
C LYS A 85 -3.16 -0.39 11.72
N LEU A 86 -3.17 -1.30 10.75
CA LEU A 86 -4.08 -1.31 9.60
C LEU A 86 -4.99 -2.55 9.55
N GLY A 87 -4.87 -3.47 10.52
CA GLY A 87 -5.65 -4.70 10.61
C GLY A 87 -5.50 -5.38 11.96
#